data_AF-A0A3S0RC80-F1
#
_entry.id   AF-A0A3S0RC80-F1
#
_cell.length_a   1.000
_cell.length_b   1.000
_cell.length_c   1.000
_cell.angle_alpha   90.00
_cell.angle_beta   90.00
_cell.angle_gamma   90.00
#
_symmetry.space_group_name_H-M   'P 1'
#
loop_
_entity.id
_entity.type
_entity.pdbx_description
1 polymer ?
#
loop_
_entity_poly.entity_id
_entity_poly.type
_entity_poly.pdbx_seq_one_letter_code
_entity_poly.pdbx_strand_id
1 'polypeptide(L)'
;MAVKMLGLTGFLLALAALGGCGRSSPASSGPPVERGIFISSDDCAQFGKLSIEECGQLIDHAVALHQRLAPAYASLDACTAAEGKDRCANGIDSKYHPTVAAFLITFGDKPSAQPLYGVSDASPGFKGLDKTKYALGDKDYSVSDSAEAIARENAQGTKG
;
A
#
# COMPACT_ATOMS: atom_id res chain seq x y z
N MET A 1 -24.92 -74.87 29.95
CA MET A 1 -25.90 -75.18 28.89
C MET A 1 -26.57 -73.88 28.48
N ALA A 2 -26.60 -73.57 27.18
CA ALA A 2 -27.44 -72.64 26.39
C ALA A 2 -27.80 -71.24 27.00
N VAL A 3 -27.74 -70.11 26.29
CA VAL A 3 -28.46 -69.70 25.05
C VAL A 3 -27.77 -68.40 24.58
N LYS A 4 -27.17 -68.33 23.39
CA LYS A 4 -27.70 -67.88 22.07
C LYS A 4 -28.27 -66.43 22.02
N MET A 5 -27.57 -65.62 21.22
CA MET A 5 -27.87 -64.30 20.64
C MET A 5 -29.34 -63.84 20.52
N LEU A 6 -29.54 -62.56 20.84
CA LEU A 6 -30.27 -61.52 20.07
C LEU A 6 -29.53 -60.20 20.38
N GLY A 7 -29.16 -59.27 19.50
CA GLY A 7 -29.61 -58.95 18.15
C GLY A 7 -29.91 -57.44 18.10
N LEU A 8 -29.20 -56.70 17.24
CA LEU A 8 -29.44 -55.30 16.77
C LEU A 8 -29.39 -54.20 17.86
N THR A 9 -28.70 -53.06 17.73
CA THR A 9 -28.65 -52.01 16.69
C THR A 9 -27.59 -51.00 17.23
N GLY A 10 -26.48 -50.65 16.58
CA GLY A 10 -26.40 -49.67 15.49
C GLY A 10 -26.35 -48.22 15.99
N PHE A 11 -25.15 -47.62 16.11
CA PHE A 11 -24.76 -46.19 15.87
C PHE A 11 -23.34 -45.94 16.43
N LEU A 12 -22.27 -45.97 15.63
CA LEU A 12 -21.67 -44.84 14.87
C LEU A 12 -21.03 -43.71 15.73
N LEU A 13 -19.69 -43.77 15.82
CA LEU A 13 -18.71 -42.70 15.62
C LEU A 13 -18.82 -41.36 16.40
N ALA A 14 -17.79 -41.05 17.18
CA ALA A 14 -16.99 -39.82 17.01
C ALA A 14 -15.70 -39.84 17.87
N LEU A 15 -14.57 -40.09 17.22
CA LEU A 15 -13.25 -39.65 17.67
C LEU A 15 -13.12 -38.15 17.34
N ALA A 16 -12.91 -37.31 18.34
CA ALA A 16 -12.44 -35.95 18.14
C ALA A 16 -11.23 -35.70 19.06
N ALA A 17 -10.06 -36.10 18.58
CA ALA A 17 -8.80 -35.59 19.08
C ALA A 17 -8.69 -34.12 18.64
N LEU A 18 -8.86 -33.18 19.58
CA LEU A 18 -8.48 -31.78 19.36
C LEU A 18 -6.96 -31.63 19.44
N GLY A 19 -6.26 -32.25 18.50
CA GLY A 19 -4.92 -31.85 18.10
C GLY A 19 -5.05 -30.71 17.10
N GLY A 20 -5.34 -29.50 17.58
CA GLY A 20 -5.32 -28.31 16.75
C GLY A 20 -3.90 -28.02 16.30
N CYS A 21 -3.53 -28.52 15.11
CA CYS A 21 -2.36 -28.08 14.36
C CYS A 21 -2.54 -26.61 13.97
N GLY A 22 -2.23 -25.70 14.89
CA GLY A 22 -1.97 -24.31 14.56
C GLY A 22 -0.74 -24.23 13.69
N ARG A 23 -0.92 -24.33 12.37
CA ARG A 23 0.07 -23.91 11.39
C ARG A 23 0.10 -22.38 11.41
N SER A 24 0.78 -21.83 12.40
CA SER A 24 1.30 -20.48 12.31
C SER A 24 2.34 -20.52 11.20
N SER A 25 1.98 -20.01 10.02
CA SER A 25 2.98 -19.70 8.99
C SER A 25 4.08 -18.87 9.66
N PRO A 26 5.37 -19.21 9.48
CA PRO A 26 6.43 -18.39 10.03
C PRO A 26 6.31 -16.98 9.45
N ALA A 27 6.23 -15.98 10.32
CA ALA A 27 6.44 -14.60 9.93
C ALA A 27 7.77 -14.54 9.16
N SER A 28 7.74 -14.00 7.94
CA SER A 28 8.90 -13.90 7.05
C SER A 28 10.08 -13.30 7.83
N SER A 29 11.08 -14.14 8.11
CA SER A 29 12.26 -13.80 8.93
C SER A 29 13.37 -13.15 8.10
N GLY A 30 13.01 -12.44 7.03
CA GLY A 30 13.97 -11.67 6.24
C GLY A 30 14.41 -10.42 7.00
N PRO A 31 15.59 -9.86 6.68
CA PRO A 31 15.98 -8.54 7.18
C PRO A 31 14.89 -7.51 6.81
N PRO A 32 14.67 -6.47 7.64
CA PRO A 32 13.70 -5.44 7.36
C PRO A 32 13.94 -4.86 5.96
N VAL A 33 12.89 -4.87 5.15
CA VAL A 33 12.96 -4.31 3.80
C VAL A 33 13.01 -2.79 3.95
N GLU A 34 14.14 -2.20 3.58
CA GLU A 34 14.35 -0.75 3.65
C GLU A 34 13.45 -0.07 2.62
N ARG A 35 12.79 1.01 3.05
CA ARG A 35 11.85 1.77 2.22
C ARG A 35 12.07 3.26 2.42
N GLY A 36 11.79 4.03 1.36
CA GLY A 36 11.84 5.48 1.41
C GLY A 36 10.74 6.13 0.58
N ILE A 37 10.32 7.32 0.98
CA ILE A 37 9.35 8.14 0.24
C ILE A 37 10.07 9.34 -0.36
N PHE A 38 9.96 9.49 -1.68
CA PHE A 38 10.66 10.50 -2.47
C PHE A 38 9.71 11.14 -3.48
N ILE A 39 10.01 12.34 -3.95
CA ILE A 39 9.17 13.05 -4.95
C ILE A 39 9.75 13.02 -6.38
N SER A 40 11.03 12.66 -6.52
CA SER A 40 11.73 12.64 -7.81
C SER A 40 12.87 11.62 -7.83
N SER A 41 13.45 11.38 -9.00
CA SER A 41 14.60 10.50 -9.15
C SER A 41 15.86 11.07 -8.48
N ASP A 42 16.04 12.39 -8.53
CA ASP A 42 17.13 13.09 -7.86
C ASP A 42 17.02 12.96 -6.33
N ASP A 43 15.82 13.17 -5.79
CA ASP A 43 15.51 13.03 -4.37
C ASP A 43 15.76 11.60 -3.87
N CYS A 44 15.39 10.59 -4.67
CA CYS A 44 15.73 9.19 -4.41
C CYS A 44 17.23 8.92 -4.47
N ALA A 45 17.94 9.45 -5.48
CA ALA A 45 19.37 9.21 -5.67
C ALA A 45 20.23 9.84 -4.57
N GLN A 46 19.80 10.99 -4.02
CA GLN A 46 20.46 11.64 -2.87
C GLN A 46 20.47 10.76 -1.61
N PHE A 47 19.55 9.80 -1.50
CA PHE A 47 19.56 8.80 -0.43
C PHE A 47 20.74 7.82 -0.53
N GLY A 48 21.37 7.70 -1.71
CA GLY A 48 22.63 6.99 -1.90
C GLY A 48 22.53 5.46 -2.04
N LYS A 49 21.32 4.91 -2.21
CA LYS A 49 21.09 3.47 -2.35
C LYS A 49 20.96 3.00 -3.80
N LEU A 50 20.56 3.89 -4.69
CA LEU A 50 20.32 3.65 -6.12
C LEU A 50 20.89 4.83 -6.91
N SER A 51 21.24 4.59 -8.18
CA SER A 51 21.59 5.67 -9.10
C SER A 51 20.35 6.48 -9.51
N ILE A 52 20.56 7.68 -10.08
CA ILE A 52 19.46 8.50 -10.60
C ILE A 52 18.70 7.80 -11.73
N GLU A 53 19.39 7.01 -12.56
CA GLU A 53 18.77 6.21 -13.62
C GLU A 53 17.92 5.07 -13.04
N GLU A 54 18.40 4.37 -12.02
CA GLU A 54 17.64 3.30 -11.35
C GLU A 54 16.39 3.88 -10.65
N CYS A 55 16.54 5.00 -9.94
CA CYS A 55 15.42 5.72 -9.36
C CYS A 55 14.41 6.17 -10.44
N GLY A 56 14.90 6.67 -11.57
CA GLY A 56 14.07 7.07 -12.71
C GLY A 56 13.23 5.92 -13.25
N GLN A 57 13.83 4.77 -13.50
CA GLN A 57 13.13 3.58 -14.00
C GLN A 57 12.04 3.08 -13.04
N LEU A 58 12.33 3.12 -11.73
CA LEU A 58 11.34 2.75 -10.72
C LEU A 58 10.17 3.73 -10.69
N ILE A 59 10.45 5.03 -10.77
CA ILE A 59 9.42 6.07 -10.82
C ILE A 59 8.58 5.94 -12.08
N ASP A 60 9.17 5.71 -13.25
CA ASP A 60 8.44 5.46 -14.49
C ASP A 60 7.50 4.25 -14.36
N HIS A 61 7.96 3.18 -13.70
CA HIS A 61 7.11 2.04 -13.39
C HIS A 61 5.95 2.40 -12.45
N ALA A 62 6.20 3.23 -11.43
CA ALA A 62 5.16 3.72 -10.52
C ALA A 62 4.13 4.63 -11.23
N VAL A 63 4.58 5.47 -12.17
CA VAL A 63 3.70 6.28 -13.03
C VAL A 63 2.85 5.38 -13.92
N ALA A 64 3.43 4.34 -14.51
CA ALA A 64 2.68 3.36 -15.29
C ALA A 64 1.67 2.58 -14.43
N LEU A 65 1.99 2.31 -13.16
CA LEU A 65 1.02 1.74 -12.20
C LEU A 65 -0.12 2.70 -11.91
N HIS A 66 0.17 3.98 -11.69
CA HIS A 66 -0.85 5.03 -11.52
C HIS A 66 -1.80 5.06 -12.72
N GLN A 67 -1.27 5.15 -13.94
CA GLN A 67 -2.08 5.20 -15.17
C GLN A 67 -3.02 4.00 -15.34
N ARG A 68 -2.63 2.81 -14.84
CA ARG A 68 -3.44 1.60 -14.95
C ARG A 68 -4.44 1.40 -13.82
N LEU A 69 -4.09 1.83 -12.61
CA LEU A 69 -4.77 1.40 -11.38
C LEU A 69 -5.37 2.54 -10.55
N ALA A 70 -5.08 3.80 -10.90
CA ALA A 70 -5.64 4.93 -10.18
C ALA A 70 -7.18 4.92 -10.25
N PRO A 71 -7.85 5.34 -9.17
CA PRO A 71 -9.28 5.56 -9.20
C PRO A 71 -9.67 6.58 -10.28
N ALA A 72 -10.62 6.19 -11.12
CA ALA A 72 -11.16 7.05 -12.17
C ALA A 72 -12.53 7.59 -11.74
N TYR A 73 -12.68 8.91 -11.76
CA TYR A 73 -13.89 9.62 -11.38
C TYR A 73 -14.58 10.24 -12.60
N ALA A 74 -15.91 10.27 -12.58
CA ALA A 74 -16.70 10.80 -13.70
C ALA A 74 -16.70 12.34 -13.80
N SER A 75 -16.34 13.04 -12.73
CA SER A 75 -16.29 14.50 -12.67
C SER A 75 -15.19 14.98 -11.73
N LEU A 76 -14.77 16.24 -11.90
CA LEU A 76 -13.82 16.90 -11.02
C LEU A 76 -14.35 16.96 -9.58
N ASP A 77 -15.63 17.25 -9.39
CA ASP A 77 -16.26 17.33 -8.07
C ASP A 77 -16.22 15.99 -7.33
N ALA A 78 -16.50 14.88 -8.03
CA ALA A 78 -16.45 13.55 -7.44
C ALA A 78 -15.02 13.17 -7.01
N CYS A 79 -14.03 13.51 -7.84
CA CYS A 79 -12.63 13.31 -7.49
C CYS A 79 -12.24 14.20 -6.29
N THR A 80 -12.58 15.48 -6.33
CA THR A 80 -12.25 16.45 -5.27
C THR A 80 -12.86 16.06 -3.93
N ALA A 81 -14.10 15.55 -3.92
CA ALA A 81 -14.75 15.06 -2.72
C ALA A 81 -14.03 13.85 -2.10
N ALA A 82 -13.43 12.99 -2.91
CA ALA A 82 -12.75 11.77 -2.45
C ALA A 82 -11.26 12.00 -2.10
N GLU A 83 -10.59 12.82 -2.91
CA GLU A 83 -9.13 12.99 -2.91
C GLU A 83 -8.68 14.27 -2.22
N GLY A 84 -9.55 15.29 -2.19
CA GLY A 84 -9.28 16.64 -1.71
C GLY A 84 -9.11 17.64 -2.85
N LYS A 85 -9.20 18.92 -2.50
CA LYS A 85 -9.04 20.05 -3.43
C LYS A 85 -7.64 20.04 -4.07
N ASP A 86 -7.59 20.41 -5.35
CA ASP A 86 -6.36 20.54 -6.16
C ASP A 86 -5.52 19.26 -6.29
N ARG A 87 -6.13 18.09 -6.03
CA ARG A 87 -5.48 16.77 -6.10
C ARG A 87 -5.99 15.90 -7.23
N CYS A 88 -6.66 16.51 -8.19
CA CYS A 88 -7.32 15.80 -9.28
C CYS A 88 -6.89 16.41 -10.61
N ALA A 89 -6.49 15.55 -11.54
CA ALA A 89 -6.13 15.92 -12.90
C ALA A 89 -7.06 15.20 -13.90
N ASN A 90 -7.28 15.84 -15.05
CA ASN A 90 -7.99 15.21 -16.16
C ASN A 90 -7.06 14.21 -16.86
N GLY A 91 -7.49 12.97 -16.97
CA GLY A 91 -6.79 11.90 -17.69
C GLY A 91 -7.13 11.89 -19.18
N ILE A 92 -6.29 11.23 -19.97
CA ILE A 92 -6.50 11.06 -21.42
C ILE A 92 -7.77 10.27 -21.77
N ASP A 93 -8.37 9.59 -20.79
CA ASP A 93 -9.60 8.79 -20.87
C ASP A 93 -10.87 9.61 -20.61
N SER A 94 -10.76 10.94 -20.53
CA SER A 94 -11.86 11.85 -20.16
C SER A 94 -12.42 11.59 -18.75
N LYS A 95 -11.65 10.93 -17.88
CA LYS A 95 -11.94 10.77 -16.45
C LYS A 95 -11.01 11.64 -15.63
N TYR A 96 -11.38 11.84 -14.37
CA TYR A 96 -10.54 12.53 -13.41
C TYR A 96 -9.82 11.51 -12.53
N HIS A 97 -8.53 11.73 -12.28
CA HIS A 97 -7.68 10.83 -11.50
C HIS A 97 -6.97 11.62 -10.41
N PRO A 98 -6.63 10.99 -9.26
CA PRO A 98 -5.82 11.63 -8.24
C PRO A 98 -4.40 11.92 -8.77
N THR A 99 -3.87 13.09 -8.47
CA THR A 99 -2.50 13.45 -8.82
C THR A 99 -1.50 12.73 -7.91
N VAL A 100 -0.50 12.09 -8.50
CA VAL A 100 0.62 11.49 -7.75
C VAL A 100 1.39 12.59 -7.02
N ALA A 101 1.60 12.42 -5.72
CA ALA A 101 2.28 13.39 -4.86
C ALA A 101 3.68 12.94 -4.44
N ALA A 102 3.94 11.63 -4.42
CA ALA A 102 5.23 11.05 -4.08
C ALA A 102 5.32 9.58 -4.56
N PHE A 103 6.47 8.96 -4.32
CA PHE A 103 6.74 7.56 -4.66
C PHE A 103 7.30 6.84 -3.43
N LEU A 104 6.69 5.71 -3.06
CA LEU A 104 7.27 4.78 -2.09
C LEU A 104 8.21 3.85 -2.83
N ILE A 105 9.50 3.93 -2.53
CA ILE A 105 10.52 3.04 -3.05
C ILE A 105 10.84 1.99 -2.00
N THR A 106 10.81 0.74 -2.43
CA THR A 106 11.25 -0.42 -1.66
C THR A 106 12.59 -0.87 -2.21
N PHE A 107 13.63 -0.85 -1.37
CA PHE A 107 14.99 -1.24 -1.74
C PHE A 107 15.22 -2.74 -1.54
N GLY A 108 16.30 -3.27 -2.12
CA GLY A 108 16.72 -4.68 -2.00
C GLY A 108 17.02 -5.31 -3.35
N ASP A 109 17.06 -6.64 -3.41
CA ASP A 109 17.44 -7.41 -4.61
C ASP A 109 16.52 -7.16 -5.82
N LYS A 110 15.25 -6.78 -5.56
CA LYS A 110 14.26 -6.44 -6.56
C LYS A 110 13.60 -5.12 -6.15
N PRO A 111 14.26 -3.99 -6.43
CA PRO A 111 13.72 -2.71 -6.02
C PRO A 111 12.40 -2.46 -6.76
N SER A 112 11.48 -1.77 -6.10
CA SER A 112 10.17 -1.47 -6.66
C SER A 112 9.68 -0.11 -6.18
N ALA A 113 8.77 0.49 -6.93
CA ALA A 113 8.14 1.73 -6.53
C ALA A 113 6.62 1.69 -6.72
N GLN A 114 5.92 2.41 -5.85
CA GLN A 114 4.47 2.61 -5.88
C GLN A 114 4.15 4.11 -5.84
N PRO A 115 3.15 4.56 -6.63
CA PRO A 115 2.69 5.93 -6.56
C PRO A 115 1.94 6.17 -5.25
N LEU A 116 2.15 7.35 -4.66
CA LEU A 116 1.48 7.81 -3.46
C LEU A 116 0.68 9.09 -3.76
N TYR A 117 -0.37 9.30 -2.98
CA TYR A 117 -1.31 10.41 -3.10
C TYR A 117 -1.44 11.16 -1.77
N GLY A 118 -1.95 12.39 -1.81
CA GLY A 118 -2.28 13.12 -0.58
C GLY A 118 -3.38 12.43 0.23
N VAL A 119 -3.32 12.54 1.56
CA VAL A 119 -4.38 12.07 2.46
C VAL A 119 -5.47 13.14 2.64
N SER A 120 -6.74 12.74 2.65
CA SER A 120 -7.89 13.66 2.68
C SER A 120 -8.31 14.12 4.09
N ASP A 121 -7.68 13.60 5.15
CA ASP A 121 -8.10 13.78 6.55
C ASP A 121 -7.24 14.79 7.34
N ALA A 122 -6.55 15.71 6.65
CA ALA A 122 -5.67 16.71 7.23
C ALA A 122 -4.48 16.17 8.04
N SER A 123 -4.20 14.86 7.99
CA SER A 123 -3.01 14.29 8.60
C SER A 123 -1.78 14.53 7.69
N PRO A 124 -0.58 14.78 8.26
CA PRO A 124 0.63 14.87 7.47
C PRO A 124 1.05 13.47 7.01
N GLY A 125 1.02 13.24 5.69
CA GLY A 125 1.44 11.98 5.11
C GLY A 125 0.88 11.73 3.72
N PHE A 126 0.93 10.47 3.31
CA PHE A 126 0.47 10.00 2.01
C PHE A 126 -0.42 8.76 2.12
N LYS A 127 -1.11 8.43 1.03
CA LYS A 127 -1.81 7.15 0.86
C LYS A 127 -1.35 6.42 -0.39
N GLY A 128 -1.27 5.10 -0.30
CA GLY A 128 -1.04 4.22 -1.46
C GLY A 128 -2.31 3.98 -2.27
N LEU A 129 -2.16 3.31 -3.41
CA LEU A 129 -3.27 2.80 -4.24
C LEU A 129 -4.25 1.91 -3.46
N ASP A 130 -3.73 1.15 -2.50
CA ASP A 130 -4.47 0.25 -1.60
C ASP A 130 -5.12 0.98 -0.41
N LYS A 131 -4.99 2.31 -0.36
CA LYS A 131 -5.43 3.18 0.75
C LYS A 131 -4.62 3.01 2.04
N THR A 132 -3.51 2.27 2.02
CA THR A 132 -2.56 2.25 3.13
C THR A 132 -2.04 3.66 3.36
N LYS A 133 -2.05 4.10 4.63
CA LYS A 133 -1.56 5.43 5.01
C LYS A 133 -0.09 5.34 5.42
N TYR A 134 0.67 6.32 4.96
CA TYR A 134 2.08 6.54 5.29
C TYR A 134 2.18 7.88 6.01
N ALA A 135 2.08 7.85 7.34
CA ALA A 135 2.18 9.04 8.18
C ALA A 135 3.62 9.55 8.29
N LEU A 136 3.80 10.87 8.42
CA LEU A 136 5.11 11.42 8.77
C LEU A 136 5.52 10.97 10.19
N GLY A 137 6.79 10.60 10.35
CA GLY A 137 7.37 10.15 11.63
C GLY A 137 7.23 8.64 11.93
N ASP A 138 6.65 7.87 11.02
CA ASP A 138 6.75 6.41 11.05
C ASP A 138 8.23 5.99 10.90
N LYS A 139 8.61 4.93 11.60
CA LYS A 139 9.99 4.41 11.63
C LYS A 139 10.23 3.33 10.58
N ASP A 140 9.18 2.87 9.91
CA ASP A 140 9.25 1.76 8.96
C ASP A 140 9.72 2.18 7.55
N TYR A 141 9.95 3.48 7.33
CA TYR A 141 10.49 4.05 6.09
C TYR A 141 11.12 5.42 6.35
N SER A 142 12.08 5.80 5.50
CA SER A 142 12.60 7.16 5.45
C SER A 142 11.69 8.05 4.61
N VAL A 143 11.69 9.36 4.87
CA VAL A 143 10.98 10.35 4.08
C VAL A 143 11.99 11.44 3.75
N SER A 144 12.13 11.80 2.47
CA SER A 144 13.01 12.91 2.11
C SER A 144 12.44 14.24 2.60
N ASP A 145 13.29 15.25 2.77
CA ASP A 145 12.87 16.60 3.16
C ASP A 145 11.82 17.17 2.18
N SER A 146 12.00 16.88 0.89
CA SER A 146 11.07 17.29 -0.16
C SER A 146 9.72 16.60 -0.04
N ALA A 147 9.69 15.29 0.22
CA ALA A 147 8.45 14.56 0.47
C ALA A 147 7.78 15.00 1.77
N GLU A 148 8.55 15.33 2.81
CA GLU A 148 8.02 15.86 4.07
C GLU A 148 7.30 17.20 3.84
N ALA A 149 7.89 18.10 3.05
CA ALA A 149 7.28 19.38 2.69
C ALA A 149 5.93 19.18 1.99
N ILE A 150 5.87 18.30 0.99
CA ILE A 150 4.62 17.98 0.27
C ILE A 150 3.57 17.34 1.20
N ALA A 151 3.98 16.43 2.08
CA ALA A 151 3.08 15.82 3.06
C ALA A 151 2.46 16.85 4.02
N ARG A 152 3.24 17.84 4.44
CA ARG A 152 2.76 18.95 5.30
C ARG A 152 1.85 19.90 4.54
N GLU A 153 2.17 20.23 3.29
CA GLU A 153 1.32 21.05 2.43
C GLU A 153 -0.04 20.38 2.19
N ASN A 154 -0.02 19.07 1.89
CA ASN A 154 -1.22 18.26 1.74
C ASN A 154 -2.15 18.37 2.96
N ALA A 155 -1.59 18.32 4.18
CA ALA A 155 -2.36 18.45 5.42
C ALA A 155 -2.96 19.85 5.65
N GLN A 156 -2.38 20.89 5.04
CA GLN A 156 -2.88 22.26 5.12
C GLN A 156 -3.97 22.53 4.08
N GLY A 157 -3.84 21.99 2.86
CA GLY A 157 -4.78 22.16 1.76
C GLY A 157 -6.18 21.55 2.00
N THR A 158 -6.34 20.69 3.01
CA THR A 158 -7.64 20.13 3.42
C THR A 158 -8.45 21.03 4.37
N LYS A 159 -7.92 22.20 4.76
CA LYS A 159 -8.59 23.14 5.69
C LYS A 159 -9.47 24.20 4.99
N GLY A 160 -9.67 24.07 3.67
CA GLY A 160 -10.43 25.02 2.83
C GLY A 160 -11.85 24.59 2.54
#